data_AF-A0A5E4LX06-F1
#
_entry.id   AF-A0A5E4LX06-F1
#
_cell.length_a   1.000
_cell.length_b   1.000
_cell.length_c   1.000
_cell.angle_alpha   90.00
_cell.angle_beta   90.00
_cell.angle_gamma   90.00
#
_symmetry.space_group_name_H-M   'P 1'
#
loop_
_entity.id
_entity.type
_entity.pdbx_description
1 polymer ?
#
loop_
_entity_poly.entity_id
_entity_poly.type
_entity_poly.pdbx_seq_one_letter_code
_entity_poly.pdbx_strand_id
1 'polypeptide(L)'
;MIGAGVTKQKNAEKVISIISQIGIPLLVACDVSKPPSFVKTVAAKFNVKVFCPSKNLSQESKQFMAPQAMNIHIRDAYAAATKAYRKYANRFRRIDKLYPDKNEEYKKLILEGKAVGKFA
;
A
#
# COMPACT_ATOMS: atom_id res chain seq x y z
N MET A 1 -18.80 -35.48 6.82
CA MET A 1 -17.68 -35.08 5.96
C MET A 1 -17.17 -33.73 6.42
N ILE A 2 -15.95 -33.66 6.98
CA ILE A 2 -15.34 -32.40 7.40
C ILE A 2 -14.58 -31.85 6.20
N GLY A 3 -15.25 -31.01 5.42
CA GLY A 3 -14.62 -30.24 4.35
C GLY A 3 -13.88 -29.04 4.96
N ALA A 4 -12.60 -29.20 5.28
CA ALA A 4 -11.74 -28.10 5.70
C ALA A 4 -11.44 -27.18 4.52
N GLY A 5 -12.42 -26.34 4.16
CA GLY A 5 -12.21 -25.18 3.31
C GLY A 5 -11.44 -24.13 4.10
N VAL A 6 -10.11 -24.22 4.15
CA VAL A 6 -9.26 -23.07 4.51
C VAL A 6 -9.34 -22.09 3.33
N THR A 7 -10.43 -21.35 3.31
CA THR A 7 -10.73 -20.27 2.36
C THR A 7 -9.78 -19.10 2.61
N LYS A 8 -9.48 -18.34 1.55
CA LYS A 8 -8.60 -17.13 1.51
C LYS A 8 -8.72 -16.16 2.71
N GLN A 9 -9.81 -16.25 3.46
CA GLN A 9 -10.15 -15.48 4.65
C GLN A 9 -9.22 -15.73 5.84
N LYS A 10 -8.81 -16.98 6.14
CA LYS A 10 -7.86 -17.30 7.23
C LYS A 10 -6.49 -16.63 7.03
N ASN A 11 -6.08 -16.40 5.78
CA ASN A 11 -4.82 -15.72 5.49
C ASN A 11 -4.91 -14.20 5.69
N ALA A 12 -6.09 -13.60 5.52
CA ALA A 12 -6.28 -12.16 5.70
C ALA A 12 -6.14 -11.76 7.16
N GLU A 13 -6.72 -12.52 8.07
CA GLU A 13 -6.62 -12.28 9.52
C GLU A 13 -5.18 -12.35 10.01
N LYS A 14 -4.41 -13.35 9.54
CA LYS A 14 -2.99 -13.48 9.86
C LYS A 14 -2.20 -12.27 9.37
N VAL A 15 -2.42 -11.83 8.13
CA VAL A 15 -1.74 -10.65 7.57
C VAL A 15 -2.12 -9.38 8.33
N ILE A 16 -3.40 -9.20 8.65
CA ILE A 16 -3.88 -8.07 9.45
C ILE A 16 -3.20 -8.07 10.82
N SER A 17 -3.13 -9.23 11.49
CA SER A 17 -2.47 -9.34 12.80
C SER A 17 -1.00 -8.96 12.75
N ILE A 18 -0.26 -9.45 11.74
CA ILE A 18 1.17 -9.09 11.55
C ILE A 18 1.32 -7.58 11.31
N ILE A 19 0.48 -6.99 10.44
CA ILE A 19 0.53 -5.55 10.18
C ILE A 19 0.26 -4.79 11.47
N SER A 20 -0.78 -5.14 12.23
CA SER A 20 -1.12 -4.48 13.49
C SER A 20 -0.03 -4.55 14.55
N GLN A 21 0.80 -5.60 14.56
CA GLN A 21 1.96 -5.70 15.45
C GLN A 21 3.08 -4.72 15.09
N ILE A 22 3.19 -4.35 13.82
CA ILE A 22 4.17 -3.37 13.32
C ILE A 22 3.61 -1.94 13.49
N GLY A 23 2.32 -1.75 13.21
CA GLY A 23 1.63 -0.47 13.32
C GLY A 23 0.39 -0.36 12.44
N ILE A 24 -0.13 0.86 12.30
CA ILE A 24 -1.28 1.14 11.43
C ILE A 24 -0.74 1.61 10.06
N PRO A 25 -1.09 0.92 8.96
CA PRO A 25 -0.68 1.36 7.63
C PRO A 25 -1.33 2.72 7.31
N LEU A 26 -0.69 3.52 6.46
CA LEU A 26 -1.30 4.74 5.90
C LEU A 26 -1.94 4.50 4.52
N LEU A 27 -1.47 3.48 3.81
CA LEU A 27 -1.86 3.15 2.45
C LEU A 27 -1.64 1.66 2.20
N VAL A 28 -2.54 1.03 1.45
CA VAL A 28 -2.37 -0.34 0.95
C VAL A 28 -2.19 -0.28 -0.56
N ALA A 29 -1.19 -0.94 -1.13
CA ALA A 29 -0.89 -0.87 -2.56
C ALA A 29 -1.10 -2.22 -3.27
N CYS A 30 -1.50 -2.15 -4.55
CA CYS A 30 -1.69 -3.30 -5.42
C CYS A 30 -1.02 -3.06 -6.79
N ASP A 31 -0.55 -4.11 -7.48
CA ASP A 31 0.16 -4.04 -8.77
C ASP A 31 -0.77 -4.13 -10.00
N VAL A 32 -2.05 -4.43 -9.76
CA VAL A 32 -3.10 -4.57 -10.78
C VAL A 32 -4.04 -3.36 -10.79
N SER A 33 -4.71 -3.08 -11.91
CA SER A 33 -5.60 -1.92 -12.01
C SER A 33 -6.89 -2.06 -11.18
N LYS A 34 -7.42 -3.28 -11.06
CA LYS A 34 -8.60 -3.59 -10.25
C LYS A 34 -8.16 -4.26 -8.94
N PRO A 35 -8.34 -3.62 -7.77
CA PRO A 35 -7.88 -4.18 -6.51
C PRO A 35 -8.56 -5.52 -6.20
N PRO A 36 -7.79 -6.58 -5.89
CA PRO A 36 -8.33 -7.85 -5.44
C PRO A 36 -9.19 -7.70 -4.18
N SER A 37 -10.17 -8.59 -3.99
CA SER A 37 -11.04 -8.58 -2.80
C SER A 37 -10.25 -8.60 -1.50
N PHE A 38 -9.20 -9.42 -1.43
CA PHE A 38 -8.28 -9.47 -0.29
C PHE A 38 -7.69 -8.11 0.07
N VAL A 39 -7.20 -7.37 -0.93
CA VAL A 39 -6.58 -6.05 -0.73
C VAL A 39 -7.61 -5.06 -0.20
N LYS A 40 -8.85 -5.11 -0.71
CA LYS A 40 -9.97 -4.29 -0.22
C LYS A 40 -10.31 -4.62 1.24
N THR A 41 -10.35 -5.90 1.60
CA THR A 41 -10.62 -6.33 2.98
C THR A 41 -9.56 -5.82 3.95
N VAL A 42 -8.28 -5.95 3.61
CA VAL A 42 -7.17 -5.44 4.45
C VAL A 42 -7.28 -3.91 4.59
N ALA A 43 -7.47 -3.19 3.49
CA ALA A 43 -7.59 -1.73 3.51
C ALA A 43 -8.81 -1.24 4.31
N ALA A 44 -9.95 -1.91 4.17
CA ALA A 44 -11.16 -1.61 4.95
C ALA A 44 -10.93 -1.84 6.45
N LYS A 45 -10.21 -2.90 6.83
CA LYS A 45 -9.93 -3.21 8.24
C LYS A 45 -9.10 -2.12 8.93
N PHE A 46 -8.18 -1.50 8.20
CA PHE A 46 -7.36 -0.39 8.70
C PHE A 46 -7.94 0.99 8.39
N ASN A 47 -9.09 1.07 7.71
CA ASN A 47 -9.68 2.32 7.22
C ASN A 47 -8.71 3.18 6.39
N VAL A 48 -7.98 2.54 5.47
CA VAL A 48 -6.99 3.18 4.59
C VAL A 48 -7.39 3.06 3.14
N LYS A 49 -6.83 3.94 2.31
CA LYS A 49 -7.04 3.85 0.86
C LYS A 49 -6.23 2.72 0.24
N VAL A 50 -6.77 2.21 -0.87
CA VAL A 50 -6.05 1.32 -1.77
C VAL A 50 -5.46 2.14 -2.91
N PHE A 51 -4.14 2.04 -3.10
CA PHE A 51 -3.46 2.51 -4.30
C PHE A 51 -3.39 1.37 -5.31
N CYS A 52 -3.89 1.62 -6.52
CA CYS A 52 -3.67 0.75 -7.66
C CYS A 52 -3.26 1.60 -8.88
N PRO A 53 -2.35 1.10 -9.73
CA PRO A 53 -1.89 1.80 -10.91
C PRO A 53 -2.99 1.89 -11.97
N SER A 54 -2.89 2.87 -12.88
CA SER A 54 -3.87 3.04 -13.97
C SER A 54 -3.87 1.88 -14.97
N LYS A 55 -2.72 1.20 -15.12
CA LYS A 55 -2.54 -0.03 -15.89
C LYS A 55 -1.72 -1.01 -15.06
N ASN A 56 -1.88 -2.31 -15.32
CA ASN A 56 -1.07 -3.34 -14.66
C ASN A 56 0.42 -3.04 -14.88
N LEU A 57 1.24 -3.27 -13.85
CA LEU A 57 2.69 -3.13 -13.98
C LEU A 57 3.23 -4.25 -14.88
N SER A 58 4.03 -3.90 -15.90
CA SER A 58 4.70 -4.89 -16.75
C SER A 58 5.76 -5.66 -15.96
N GLN A 59 6.02 -6.92 -16.31
CA GLN A 59 7.06 -7.73 -15.65
C GLN A 59 8.43 -7.04 -15.66
N GLU A 60 8.78 -6.41 -16.78
CA GLU A 60 10.01 -5.64 -16.93
C GLU A 60 10.09 -4.46 -15.94
N SER A 61 8.99 -3.69 -15.79
CA SER A 61 8.93 -2.60 -14.81
C SER A 61 9.12 -3.13 -13.38
N LYS A 62 8.54 -4.28 -13.06
CA LYS A 62 8.65 -4.89 -11.74
C LYS A 62 10.08 -5.38 -11.46
N GLN A 63 10.74 -5.94 -12.47
CA GLN A 63 12.13 -6.42 -12.38
C GLN A 63 13.11 -5.26 -12.20
N PHE A 64 12.89 -4.12 -12.87
CA PHE A 64 13.68 -2.92 -12.64
C PHE A 64 13.47 -2.32 -11.24
N MET A 65 12.24 -2.42 -10.70
CA MET A 65 11.91 -1.84 -9.40
C MET A 65 12.38 -2.70 -8.22
N ALA A 66 12.40 -4.03 -8.36
CA ALA A 66 12.86 -4.95 -7.31
C ALA A 66 13.81 -6.03 -7.87
N PRO A 67 14.99 -5.63 -8.40
CA PRO A 67 15.93 -6.58 -9.01
C PRO A 67 16.44 -7.63 -8.01
N GLN A 68 16.52 -7.27 -6.73
CA GLN A 68 16.93 -8.15 -5.63
C GLN A 68 15.83 -9.13 -5.16
N ALA A 69 14.58 -8.99 -5.63
CA ALA A 69 13.50 -9.86 -5.19
C ALA A 69 13.59 -11.23 -5.87
N MET A 70 13.97 -12.24 -5.07
CA MET A 70 14.15 -13.63 -5.51
C MET A 70 12.82 -14.31 -5.91
N ASN A 71 11.71 -13.91 -5.30
CA ASN A 71 10.39 -14.48 -5.55
C ASN A 71 9.51 -13.51 -6.34
N ILE A 72 8.81 -14.01 -7.36
CA ILE A 72 7.89 -13.23 -8.21
C ILE A 72 6.79 -12.52 -7.41
N HIS A 73 6.25 -13.14 -6.36
CA HIS A 73 5.21 -12.55 -5.53
C HIS A 73 5.75 -11.44 -4.62
N ILE A 74 6.98 -11.63 -4.11
CA ILE A 74 7.67 -10.59 -3.34
C ILE A 74 8.00 -9.39 -4.25
N ARG A 75 8.44 -9.67 -5.48
CA ARG A 75 8.71 -8.65 -6.50
C ARG A 75 7.46 -7.85 -6.83
N ASP A 76 6.33 -8.52 -7.04
CA ASP A 76 5.04 -7.87 -7.30
C ASP A 76 4.63 -6.95 -6.15
N ALA A 77 4.71 -7.44 -4.91
CA ALA A 77 4.39 -6.66 -3.71
C ALA A 77 5.31 -5.44 -3.55
N TYR A 78 6.62 -5.62 -3.74
CA TYR A 78 7.60 -4.54 -3.66
C TYR A 78 7.39 -3.49 -4.75
N ALA A 79 7.14 -3.93 -5.99
CA ALA A 79 6.89 -3.03 -7.11
C ALA A 79 5.61 -2.20 -6.88
N ALA A 80 4.53 -2.81 -6.37
CA ALA A 80 3.30 -2.11 -5.98
C ALA A 80 3.57 -1.03 -4.92
N ALA A 81 4.24 -1.40 -3.83
CA ALA A 81 4.57 -0.49 -2.74
C ALA A 81 5.47 0.66 -3.21
N THR A 82 6.49 0.36 -4.01
CA THR A 82 7.42 1.35 -4.56
C THR A 82 6.71 2.31 -5.52
N LYS A 83 5.80 1.81 -6.37
CA LYS A 83 5.02 2.65 -7.29
C LYS A 83 4.11 3.60 -6.52
N ALA A 84 3.45 3.08 -5.47
CA ALA A 84 2.61 3.88 -4.58
C ALA A 84 3.43 4.99 -3.92
N TYR A 85 4.57 4.63 -3.30
CA TYR A 85 5.44 5.60 -2.64
C TYR A 85 5.93 6.68 -3.60
N ARG A 86 6.43 6.31 -4.80
CA ARG A 86 6.94 7.28 -5.79
C ARG A 86 5.89 8.31 -6.23
N LYS A 87 4.60 7.97 -6.24
CA LYS A 87 3.51 8.92 -6.54
C LYS A 87 3.37 10.03 -5.49
N TYR A 88 3.76 9.76 -4.24
CA TYR A 88 3.61 10.70 -3.13
C TYR A 88 4.95 11.22 -2.59
N ALA A 89 6.08 10.62 -2.97
CA ALA A 89 7.41 10.89 -2.43
C ALA A 89 7.78 12.38 -2.40
N ASN A 90 7.52 13.12 -3.48
CA ASN A 90 7.82 14.56 -3.54
C ASN A 90 7.02 15.36 -2.50
N ARG A 91 5.73 15.02 -2.34
CA ARG A 91 4.85 15.68 -1.35
C ARG A 91 5.21 15.28 0.07
N PHE A 92 5.49 14.00 0.29
CA PHE A 92 5.93 13.48 1.59
C PHE A 92 7.24 14.13 2.03
N ARG A 93 8.22 14.25 1.14
CA ARG A 93 9.50 14.93 1.45
C ARG A 93 9.31 16.41 1.77
N ARG A 94 8.40 17.09 1.07
CA ARG A 94 8.04 18.49 1.40
C ARG A 94 7.41 18.59 2.79
N ILE A 95 6.47 17.70 3.12
CA ILE A 95 5.86 17.63 4.45
C ILE A 95 6.93 17.37 5.52
N ASP A 96 7.79 16.39 5.31
CA ASP A 96 8.85 16.02 6.26
C ASP A 96 9.77 17.21 6.57
N LYS A 97 10.00 18.08 5.58
CA LYS A 97 10.82 19.29 5.75
C LYS A 97 10.06 20.43 6.43
N LEU A 98 8.80 20.65 6.09
CA LEU A 98 8.00 21.79 6.56
C LEU A 98 7.35 21.56 7.92
N TYR A 99 7.01 20.31 8.24
CA TYR A 99 6.21 19.92 9.40
C TYR A 99 6.79 18.65 10.04
N PRO A 100 8.03 18.69 10.57
CA PRO A 100 8.67 17.51 11.16
C PRO A 100 7.82 16.89 12.28
N ASP A 101 7.18 17.71 13.12
CA ASP A 101 6.37 17.26 14.26
C ASP A 101 4.96 16.77 13.89
N LYS A 102 4.48 17.06 12.67
CA LYS A 102 3.12 16.75 12.20
C LYS A 102 3.12 15.98 10.88
N ASN A 103 4.26 15.41 10.49
CA ASN A 103 4.45 14.86 9.16
C ASN A 103 3.49 13.68 8.88
N GLU A 104 3.24 12.81 9.84
CA GLU A 104 2.35 11.67 9.70
C GLU A 104 0.90 12.10 9.44
N GLU A 105 0.41 13.08 10.19
CA GLU A 105 -0.93 13.64 10.03
C GLU A 105 -1.12 14.24 8.63
N TYR A 106 -0.17 15.07 8.19
CA TYR A 106 -0.22 15.68 6.86
C TYR A 106 -0.08 14.65 5.72
N LYS A 107 0.75 13.61 5.89
CA LYS A 107 0.84 12.52 4.92
C LYS A 107 -0.49 11.79 4.79
N LYS A 108 -1.17 11.53 5.91
CA LYS A 108 -2.51 10.93 5.94
C LYS A 108 -3.53 11.80 5.20
N LEU A 109 -3.56 13.11 5.45
CA LEU A 109 -4.46 14.05 4.77
C LEU A 109 -4.27 14.06 3.25
N ILE A 110 -3.01 14.07 2.79
CA ILE A 110 -2.69 13.99 1.35
C ILE A 110 -3.22 12.69 0.74
N LEU A 111 -3.05 11.56 1.43
CA LEU A 111 -3.55 10.27 0.96
C LEU A 111 -5.08 10.28 0.93
N GLU A 112 -5.73 10.86 1.92
CA GLU A 112 -7.18 11.08 1.97
C GLU A 112 -7.69 12.02 0.87
N GLY A 113 -6.80 12.70 0.14
CA GLY A 113 -7.16 13.65 -0.91
C GLY A 113 -7.73 14.95 -0.36
N LYS A 114 -7.57 15.17 0.95
CA LYS A 114 -7.94 16.42 1.60
C LYS A 114 -6.87 17.46 1.26
N ALA A 115 -7.32 18.67 0.96
CA ALA A 115 -6.44 19.80 0.83
C ALA A 115 -5.82 20.08 2.20
N VAL A 116 -4.52 19.85 2.32
CA VAL A 116 -3.75 20.47 3.38
C VAL A 116 -3.54 21.91 2.91
N GLY A 117 -4.09 22.87 3.63
CA GLY A 117 -4.12 24.27 3.22
C GLY A 117 -2.76 24.76 2.72
N LYS A 118 -2.74 25.33 1.51
CA LYS A 118 -1.58 25.94 0.83
C LYS A 118 -0.33 25.05 0.72
N PHE A 119 -0.37 24.07 -0.18
CA PHE A 119 0.83 23.65 -0.90
C PHE A 119 0.94 24.41 -2.24
N ALA A 120 0.94 25.74 -2.17
CA ALA A 120 1.32 26.59 -3.31
C ALA A 120 2.84 26.61 -3.42
#